data_AF-A0A3M1C694-F1
#
_entry.id   AF-A0A3M1C694-F1
#
_cell.length_a   1.000
_cell.length_b   1.000
_cell.length_c   1.000
_cell.angle_alpha   90.00
_cell.angle_beta   90.00
_cell.angle_gamma   90.00
#
_symmetry.space_group_name_H-M   'P 1'
#
loop_
_entity.id
_entity.type
_entity.pdbx_description
1 polymer ?
#
loop_
_entity_poly.entity_id
_entity_poly.type
_entity_poly.pdbx_seq_one_letter_code
_entity_poly.pdbx_strand_id
1 'polypeptide(L)'
;MISETLEFAKSHNYNKLGLLATKKTIESGLYSERAEKLGISIVNPSEESNKRLSSAIHSFLQNGLKEEQQEAVLSAVSELVDEGVEAVILGCTDLKAILNKRSIDVPLVDSLCVLTDVAVRALSGGE
;
A
#
# COMPACT_ATOMS: atom_id res chain seq x y z
N MET A 1 13.02 1.61 -2.55
CA MET A 1 11.55 1.80 -2.39
C MET A 1 10.81 0.47 -2.34
N ILE A 2 10.57 -0.22 -3.48
CA ILE A 2 9.83 -1.50 -3.49
C ILE A 2 10.60 -2.58 -2.71
N SER A 3 11.90 -2.74 -2.97
CA SER A 3 12.75 -3.71 -2.25
C SER A 3 12.79 -3.45 -0.74
N GLU A 4 13.11 -2.24 -0.27
CA GLU A 4 13.04 -1.95 1.18
C GLU A 4 11.67 -2.22 1.79
N THR A 5 10.57 -1.90 1.10
CA THR A 5 9.20 -2.13 1.61
C THR A 5 8.97 -3.62 1.84
N LEU A 6 9.44 -4.46 0.93
CA LEU A 6 9.33 -5.91 1.03
C LEU A 6 10.31 -6.49 2.07
N GLU A 7 11.51 -5.93 2.21
CA GLU A 7 12.45 -6.34 3.26
C GLU A 7 11.95 -5.97 4.66
N PHE A 8 11.34 -4.79 4.82
CA PHE A 8 10.64 -4.40 6.03
C PHE A 8 9.53 -5.41 6.36
N ALA A 9 8.68 -5.71 5.38
CA ALA A 9 7.63 -6.69 5.56
C ALA A 9 8.17 -8.08 5.96
N LYS A 10 9.26 -8.51 5.32
CA LYS A 10 9.95 -9.77 5.66
C LYS A 10 10.51 -9.77 7.08
N SER A 11 11.12 -8.68 7.52
CA SER A 11 11.64 -8.53 8.89
C SER A 11 10.53 -8.61 9.94
N HIS A 12 9.30 -8.27 9.57
CA HIS A 12 8.10 -8.38 10.39
C HIS A 12 7.36 -9.73 10.23
N ASN A 13 7.95 -10.69 9.49
CA ASN A 13 7.37 -12.00 9.19
C ASN A 13 6.04 -11.95 8.42
N TYR A 14 5.79 -10.89 7.66
CA TYR A 14 4.65 -10.85 6.75
C TYR A 14 4.98 -11.62 5.46
N ASN A 15 4.18 -12.63 5.17
CA ASN A 15 4.30 -13.50 3.99
C ASN A 15 3.19 -13.22 2.97
N LYS A 16 2.08 -12.58 3.38
CA LYS A 16 0.98 -12.20 2.51
C LYS A 16 0.66 -10.70 2.68
N LEU A 17 0.83 -9.92 1.61
CA LEU A 17 0.67 -8.47 1.63
C LEU A 17 -0.38 -8.03 0.62
N GLY A 18 -1.27 -7.14 1.03
CA GLY A 18 -2.18 -6.45 0.13
C GLY A 18 -1.50 -5.25 -0.51
N LEU A 19 -1.72 -4.98 -1.81
CA LEU A 19 -1.16 -3.82 -2.50
C LEU A 19 -2.27 -2.87 -2.95
N LEU A 20 -2.28 -1.67 -2.36
CA LEU A 20 -3.08 -0.54 -2.82
C LEU A 20 -2.19 0.39 -3.65
N ALA A 21 -2.35 0.32 -4.96
CA ALA A 21 -1.64 1.17 -5.89
C ALA A 21 -2.52 1.47 -7.12
N THR A 22 -2.08 2.42 -7.95
CA THR A 22 -2.79 2.67 -9.22
C THR A 22 -2.73 1.44 -10.13
N LYS A 23 -3.72 1.31 -11.02
CA LYS A 23 -3.78 0.22 -12.00
C LYS A 23 -2.45 0.02 -12.75
N LYS A 24 -1.82 1.12 -13.20
CA LYS A 24 -0.51 1.08 -13.88
C LYS A 24 0.59 0.42 -13.04
N THR A 25 0.61 0.68 -11.73
CA THR A 25 1.61 0.10 -10.82
C THR A 25 1.40 -1.40 -10.68
N ILE A 26 0.15 -1.84 -10.60
CA ILE A 26 -0.22 -3.26 -10.48
C ILE A 26 0.08 -3.99 -11.79
N GLU A 27 -0.31 -3.41 -12.93
CA GLU A 27 -0.03 -3.97 -14.27
C GLU A 27 1.47 -4.04 -14.58
N SER A 28 2.28 -3.15 -14.01
CA SER A 28 3.73 -3.20 -14.17
C SER A 28 4.36 -4.43 -13.53
N GLY A 29 3.67 -5.13 -12.62
CA GLY A 29 4.14 -6.37 -11.99
C GLY A 29 5.36 -6.24 -11.07
N LEU A 30 5.93 -5.04 -10.92
CA LEU A 30 7.19 -4.82 -10.19
C LEU A 30 7.13 -5.25 -8.73
N TYR A 31 5.99 -5.02 -8.05
CA TYR A 31 5.80 -5.45 -6.66
C TYR A 31 5.75 -6.98 -6.56
N SER A 32 4.93 -7.61 -7.40
CA SER A 32 4.76 -9.08 -7.42
C SER A 32 6.07 -9.79 -7.76
N GLU A 33 6.80 -9.35 -8.78
CA GLU A 33 8.09 -9.95 -9.17
C GLU A 33 9.13 -9.88 -8.03
N ARG A 34 9.20 -8.74 -7.34
CA ARG A 34 10.17 -8.54 -6.25
C ARG A 34 9.77 -9.29 -4.98
N ALA A 35 8.47 -9.35 -4.69
CA ALA A 35 7.93 -10.04 -3.54
C ALA A 35 8.11 -11.56 -3.67
N GLU A 36 7.90 -12.11 -4.87
CA GLU A 36 8.09 -13.54 -5.15
C GLU A 36 9.52 -13.99 -4.84
N LYS A 37 10.53 -13.19 -5.21
CA LYS A 37 11.95 -13.45 -4.89
C LYS A 37 12.23 -13.49 -3.39
N LEU A 38 11.38 -12.87 -2.58
CA LEU A 38 11.50 -12.82 -1.11
C LEU A 38 10.63 -13.86 -0.40
N GLY A 39 9.81 -14.61 -1.13
CA GLY A 39 8.85 -15.58 -0.59
C GLY A 39 7.55 -14.93 -0.11
N ILE A 40 7.25 -13.72 -0.58
CA ILE A 40 6.08 -12.93 -0.16
C ILE A 40 5.03 -12.95 -1.29
N SER A 41 3.78 -13.22 -0.93
CA SER A 41 2.64 -13.18 -1.84
C SER A 41 1.99 -11.80 -1.83
N ILE A 42 1.81 -11.22 -3.02
CA ILE A 42 1.09 -9.95 -3.20
C ILE A 42 -0.34 -10.26 -3.62
N VAL A 43 -1.28 -9.65 -2.90
CA VAL A 43 -2.71 -9.69 -3.16
C VAL A 43 -3.16 -8.31 -3.60
N ASN A 44 -3.99 -8.25 -4.64
CA ASN A 44 -4.53 -7.02 -5.16
C ASN A 44 -6.04 -7.03 -4.97
N PRO A 45 -6.65 -5.86 -4.72
CA PRO A 45 -8.09 -5.78 -4.74
C PRO A 45 -8.61 -6.13 -6.14
N SER A 46 -9.84 -6.64 -6.18
CA SER A 46 -10.64 -6.95 -7.34
C SER A 46 -10.66 -5.80 -8.34
N GLU A 47 -10.84 -6.11 -9.63
CA GLU A 47 -10.73 -5.12 -10.70
C GLU A 47 -11.71 -3.95 -10.50
N GLU A 48 -12.92 -4.21 -9.99
CA GLU A 48 -13.91 -3.19 -9.66
C GLU A 48 -13.43 -2.27 -8.53
N SER A 49 -12.96 -2.85 -7.43
CA SER A 49 -12.42 -2.14 -6.27
C SER A 49 -11.21 -1.29 -6.66
N ASN A 50 -10.32 -1.83 -7.49
CA ASN A 50 -9.14 -1.14 -8.00
C ASN A 50 -9.49 0.03 -8.95
N LYS A 51 -10.53 -0.13 -9.78
CA LYS A 51 -11.05 0.95 -10.63
C LYS A 51 -11.64 2.09 -9.79
N ARG A 52 -12.42 1.77 -8.75
CA ARG A 52 -12.95 2.76 -7.78
C ARG A 52 -11.81 3.47 -7.05
N LEU A 53 -10.83 2.71 -6.57
CA LEU A 53 -9.63 3.23 -5.91
C LEU A 53 -8.88 4.22 -6.81
N SER A 54 -8.61 3.85 -8.06
CA SER A 54 -7.89 4.71 -9.00
C SER A 54 -8.68 5.98 -9.33
N SER A 55 -10.00 5.89 -9.43
CA SER A 55 -10.87 7.06 -9.63
C SER A 55 -10.88 7.96 -8.40
N ALA A 56 -10.93 7.38 -7.20
CA ALA A 56 -10.90 8.10 -5.94
C ALA A 56 -9.59 8.88 -5.76
N ILE A 57 -8.43 8.26 -6.02
CA ILE A 57 -7.13 8.92 -5.96
C ILE A 57 -7.09 10.12 -6.92
N HIS A 58 -7.56 9.95 -8.16
CA HIS A 58 -7.56 11.02 -9.15
C HIS A 58 -8.55 12.14 -8.82
N SER A 59 -9.70 11.81 -8.22
CA SER A 59 -10.69 12.79 -7.76
C SER A 59 -10.18 13.58 -6.57
N PHE A 60 -9.50 12.91 -5.62
CA PHE A 60 -8.89 13.54 -4.45
C PHE A 60 -7.90 14.65 -4.84
N LEU A 61 -7.02 14.39 -5.81
CA LEU A 61 -6.05 15.37 -6.31
C LEU A 61 -6.71 16.64 -6.89
N GLN A 62 -7.92 16.52 -7.44
CA GLN A 62 -8.63 17.63 -8.08
C GLN A 62 -9.61 18.34 -7.13
N ASN A 63 -10.24 17.60 -6.22
CA ASN A 63 -11.39 18.08 -5.44
C ASN A 63 -11.19 18.02 -3.92
N GLY A 64 -10.06 17.51 -3.45
CA GLY A 64 -9.81 17.24 -2.03
C GLY A 64 -10.52 15.98 -1.51
N LEU A 65 -10.44 15.77 -0.20
CA LEU A 65 -11.01 14.59 0.47
C LEU A 65 -12.53 14.70 0.61
N LYS A 66 -13.27 13.75 0.01
CA LYS A 66 -14.71 13.52 0.30
C LYS A 66 -14.94 12.08 0.75
N GLU A 67 -16.13 11.82 1.27
CA GLU A 67 -16.53 10.52 1.81
C GLU A 67 -16.41 9.39 0.78
N GLU A 68 -16.82 9.62 -0.47
CA GLU A 68 -16.72 8.63 -1.55
C GLU A 68 -15.27 8.13 -1.76
N GLN A 69 -14.28 9.03 -1.70
CA GLN A 69 -12.88 8.63 -1.86
C GLN A 69 -12.42 7.76 -0.69
N GLN A 70 -12.89 8.06 0.53
CA GLN A 70 -12.59 7.25 1.70
C GLN A 70 -13.25 5.88 1.60
N GLU A 71 -14.52 5.81 1.23
CA GLU A 71 -15.25 4.55 1.07
C GLU A 71 -14.60 3.66 0.01
N ALA A 72 -14.15 4.22 -1.11
CA ALA A 72 -13.44 3.46 -2.14
C ALA A 72 -12.15 2.82 -1.61
N VAL A 73 -11.34 3.57 -0.85
CA VAL A 73 -10.10 3.03 -0.26
C VAL A 73 -10.42 1.99 0.81
N LEU A 74 -11.40 2.26 1.68
CA LEU A 74 -11.79 1.34 2.76
C LEU A 74 -12.37 0.04 2.22
N SER A 75 -13.18 0.10 1.16
CA SER A 75 -13.71 -1.09 0.50
C SER A 75 -12.58 -1.96 -0.04
N ALA A 76 -11.55 -1.35 -0.66
CA ALA A 76 -10.38 -2.08 -1.14
C ALA A 76 -9.56 -2.66 0.02
N VAL A 77 -9.40 -1.95 1.14
CA VAL A 77 -8.74 -2.50 2.34
C VAL A 77 -9.52 -3.67 2.91
N SER A 78 -10.85 -3.54 3.08
CA SER A 78 -11.68 -4.61 3.61
C SER A 78 -11.62 -5.88 2.78
N GLU A 79 -11.60 -5.75 1.45
CA GLU A 79 -11.46 -6.90 0.55
C GLU A 79 -10.11 -7.61 0.75
N LEU A 80 -9.02 -6.85 0.87
CA LEU A 80 -7.70 -7.41 1.16
C LEU A 80 -7.65 -8.09 2.54
N VAL A 81 -8.30 -7.51 3.56
CA VAL A 81 -8.40 -8.09 4.90
C VAL A 81 -9.19 -9.40 4.88
N ASP A 82 -10.28 -9.47 4.12
CA ASP A 82 -11.07 -10.70 3.94
C ASP A 82 -10.25 -11.80 3.24
N GLU A 83 -9.37 -11.41 2.31
CA GLU A 83 -8.39 -12.33 1.72
C GLU A 83 -7.29 -12.76 2.71
N GLY A 84 -7.25 -12.23 3.93
CA GLY A 84 -6.31 -12.63 4.97
C GLY A 84 -4.89 -12.10 4.74
N VAL A 85 -4.76 -10.91 4.16
CA VAL A 85 -3.45 -10.23 4.11
C VAL A 85 -3.01 -9.83 5.51
N GLU A 86 -1.71 -9.91 5.77
CA GLU A 86 -1.12 -9.60 7.07
C GLU A 86 -0.76 -8.12 7.20
N ALA A 87 -0.49 -7.45 6.08
CA ALA A 87 -0.30 -6.01 6.02
C ALA A 87 -0.72 -5.47 4.64
N VAL A 88 -1.05 -4.17 4.58
CA VAL A 88 -1.43 -3.48 3.33
C VAL A 88 -0.39 -2.44 2.96
N ILE A 89 0.20 -2.58 1.78
CA ILE A 89 1.15 -1.64 1.19
C ILE A 89 0.38 -0.47 0.56
N LEU A 90 0.71 0.75 0.98
CA LEU A 90 0.23 1.99 0.37
C LEU A 90 1.27 2.47 -0.65
N GLY A 91 0.99 2.24 -1.94
CA GLY A 91 1.92 2.58 -3.03
C GLY A 91 1.88 4.05 -3.48
N CYS A 92 1.07 4.90 -2.84
CA CYS A 92 0.87 6.29 -3.22
C CYS A 92 0.72 7.16 -1.96
N THR A 93 1.41 8.30 -1.91
CA THR A 93 1.37 9.28 -0.80
C THR A 93 -0.06 9.71 -0.45
N ASP A 94 -0.92 9.79 -1.46
CA ASP A 94 -2.29 10.28 -1.35
C ASP A 94 -3.20 9.30 -0.58
N LEU A 95 -2.91 8.00 -0.64
CA LEU A 95 -3.69 6.98 0.07
C LEU A 95 -3.59 7.16 1.59
N LYS A 96 -2.40 7.51 2.09
CA LYS A 96 -2.20 7.81 3.51
C LYS A 96 -3.04 9.01 3.94
N ALA A 97 -3.13 10.05 3.11
CA ALA A 97 -3.95 11.23 3.39
C ALA A 97 -5.45 10.91 3.43
N ILE A 98 -5.92 10.02 2.54
CA ILE A 98 -7.32 9.57 2.50
C ILE A 98 -7.66 8.68 3.71
N LEU A 99 -6.72 7.85 4.16
CA LEU A 99 -6.89 6.90 5.27
C LEU A 99 -6.70 7.50 6.67
N ASN A 100 -6.03 8.66 6.80
CA ASN A 100 -5.58 9.28 8.06
C ASN A 100 -6.67 9.57 9.12
N LYS A 101 -7.93 9.20 8.89
CA LYS A 101 -9.05 9.44 9.80
C LYS A 101 -9.83 8.20 10.22
N ARG A 102 -9.43 6.98 9.82
CA ARG A 102 -10.10 5.75 10.28
C ARG A 102 -9.13 4.74 10.84
N SER A 103 -9.59 4.03 11.86
CA SER A 103 -8.95 2.83 12.38
C SER A 103 -9.08 1.72 11.35
N ILE A 104 -7.94 1.16 10.94
CA ILE A 104 -7.86 -0.02 10.06
C ILE A 104 -7.31 -1.16 10.91
N ASP A 105 -7.91 -2.34 10.80
CA ASP A 105 -7.59 -3.52 11.62
C ASP A 105 -6.29 -4.23 11.21
N VAL A 106 -5.75 -3.86 10.04
CA VAL A 106 -4.53 -4.42 9.45
C VAL A 106 -3.41 -3.36 9.42
N PRO A 107 -2.14 -3.73 9.70
CA PRO A 107 -1.03 -2.79 9.61
C PRO A 107 -0.86 -2.23 8.19
N LEU A 108 -0.64 -0.92 8.12
CA LEU A 108 -0.42 -0.19 6.87
C LEU A 108 1.09 0.05 6.67
N VAL A 109 1.64 -0.44 5.57
CA VAL A 109 3.03 -0.26 5.18
C VAL A 109 3.10 0.81 4.10
N ASP A 110 3.51 2.01 4.47
CA ASP A 110 3.67 3.10 3.50
C ASP A 110 5.02 2.99 2.78
N SER A 111 5.00 2.75 1.46
CA SER A 111 6.23 2.52 0.69
C SER A 111 7.15 3.75 0.62
N LEU A 112 6.62 4.95 0.89
CA LEU A 112 7.40 6.19 0.99
C LEU A 112 7.91 6.43 2.42
N CYS A 113 7.18 6.01 3.44
CA CYS A 113 7.61 6.10 4.83
C CYS A 113 8.73 5.10 5.13
N VAL A 114 8.72 3.93 4.47
CA VAL A 114 9.88 3.01 4.51
C VAL A 114 11.12 3.69 3.96
N LEU A 115 11.00 4.52 2.92
CA LEU A 115 12.13 5.32 2.46
C LEU A 115 12.53 6.38 3.48
N THR A 116 11.61 7.04 4.18
CA THR A 116 12.00 8.04 5.20
C THR A 116 12.63 7.38 6.42
N ASP A 117 12.14 6.23 6.89
CA ASP A 117 12.75 5.51 8.01
C ASP A 117 14.10 4.91 7.61
N VAL A 118 14.20 4.31 6.42
CA VAL A 118 15.47 3.78 5.90
C VAL A 118 16.43 4.91 5.49
N ALA A 119 15.97 6.03 4.94
CA ALA A 119 16.81 7.19 4.64
C ALA A 119 17.25 7.90 5.92
N VAL A 120 16.40 8.00 6.95
CA VAL A 120 16.80 8.51 8.27
C VAL A 120 17.76 7.54 8.95
N ARG A 121 17.60 6.23 8.81
CA ARG A 121 18.57 5.24 9.34
C ARG A 121 19.87 5.19 8.53
N ALA A 122 19.82 5.41 7.23
CA ALA A 122 21.00 5.53 6.36
C ALA A 122 21.74 6.86 6.56
N LEU A 123 21.03 7.94 6.93
CA LEU A 123 21.62 9.24 7.27
C LEU A 123 22.02 9.34 8.75
N SER A 124 21.44 8.53 9.65
CA SER A 124 21.85 8.43 11.06
C SER A 124 22.89 7.32 11.32
N GLY A 125 23.43 6.74 10.24
CA GLY A 125 24.53 5.77 10.25
C GLY A 125 25.84 6.33 9.68
N GLY A 126 26.03 7.65 9.73
CA GLY A 126 27.29 8.31 9.43
C GLY A 126 27.80 9.05 10.67
N GLU A 127 28.67 8.35 11.41
CA GLU A 127 29.72 8.83 12.34
C GLU A 127 29.32 9.72 13.54
#